data_AF-A0A090S730-F1
#
_entry.id   AF-A0A090S730-F1
#
_cell.length_a   1.000
_cell.length_b   1.000
_cell.length_c   1.000
_cell.angle_alpha   90.00
_cell.angle_beta   90.00
_cell.angle_gamma   90.00
#
_symmetry.space_group_name_H-M   'P 1'
#
loop_
_entity.id
_entity.type
_entity.pdbx_description
1 polymer ?
#
loop_
_entity_poly.entity_id
_entity_poly.type
_entity_poly.pdbx_seq_one_letter_code
_entity_poly.pdbx_strand_id
1 'polypeptide(L)'
;MRISDTQFSQMMLQSLQINNAGLGKVMQQMATGDRLTKLSDDPMASIKLLNLDREGAAISQYQRNIANVKTTLSSQEVHLDSVNESLKSMRELVLWGANGSLTDEDRLGMMLSLRAYANLCSRRLMRKTKKGTICSRVLKPIHQLFLMRVVVSILLMATATSVL
;
A
#
# COMPACT_ATOMS: atom_id res chain seq x y z
N MET A 1 -53.16 -48.17 -29.31
CA MET A 1 -53.23 -47.75 -27.89
C MET A 1 -54.44 -46.84 -27.75
N ARG A 2 -55.38 -47.11 -26.83
CA ARG A 2 -56.53 -46.23 -26.57
C ARG A 2 -56.18 -45.33 -25.38
N ILE A 3 -56.22 -44.03 -25.60
CA ILE A 3 -56.02 -43.02 -24.55
C ILE A 3 -57.39 -42.75 -23.90
N SER A 4 -57.45 -42.77 -22.58
CA SER A 4 -58.65 -42.44 -21.80
C SER A 4 -58.85 -40.92 -21.77
N ASP A 5 -60.09 -40.42 -21.77
CA ASP A 5 -60.37 -38.97 -21.64
C ASP A 5 -59.69 -38.33 -20.42
N THR A 6 -59.54 -39.10 -19.33
CA THR A 6 -58.82 -38.70 -18.12
C THR A 6 -57.32 -38.52 -18.34
N GLN A 7 -56.69 -39.37 -19.15
CA GLN A 7 -55.28 -39.24 -19.54
C GLN A 7 -55.07 -38.04 -20.47
N PHE A 8 -56.02 -37.76 -21.36
CA PHE A 8 -55.96 -36.59 -22.24
C PHE A 8 -56.05 -35.28 -21.45
N SER A 9 -56.98 -35.18 -20.50
CA SER A 9 -57.10 -34.02 -19.61
C SER A 9 -55.86 -33.83 -18.73
N GLN A 10 -55.30 -34.92 -18.17
CA GLN A 10 -54.06 -34.85 -17.39
C GLN A 10 -52.87 -34.38 -18.22
N MET A 11 -52.73 -34.86 -19.47
CA MET A 11 -51.68 -34.42 -20.39
C MET A 11 -51.81 -32.93 -20.73
N MET A 12 -53.03 -32.43 -20.91
CA MET A 12 -53.29 -31.00 -21.15
C MET A 12 -52.90 -30.14 -19.93
N LEU A 13 -53.29 -30.54 -18.72
CA LEU A 13 -52.91 -29.82 -17.50
C LEU A 13 -51.39 -29.82 -17.27
N GLN A 14 -50.72 -30.95 -17.53
CA GLN A 14 -49.28 -31.05 -17.41
C GLN A 14 -48.56 -30.14 -18.42
N SER A 15 -49.07 -30.05 -19.65
CA SER A 15 -48.57 -29.12 -20.67
C SER A 15 -48.75 -27.66 -20.23
N LEU A 16 -49.92 -27.28 -19.69
CA LEU A 16 -50.16 -25.93 -19.16
C LEU A 16 -49.22 -25.58 -18.02
N GLN A 17 -48.93 -26.54 -17.13
CA GLN A 17 -48.01 -26.33 -16.01
C GLN A 17 -46.57 -26.11 -16.48
N ILE A 18 -46.11 -26.87 -17.48
CA ILE A 18 -44.78 -26.69 -18.10
C ILE A 18 -44.67 -25.31 -18.77
N ASN A 19 -45.70 -24.90 -19.51
CA ASN A 19 -45.72 -23.59 -20.17
C ASN A 19 -45.72 -22.42 -19.18
N ASN A 20 -46.49 -22.50 -18.09
CA ASN A 20 -46.47 -21.49 -17.03
C ASN A 20 -45.09 -21.39 -16.35
N ALA A 21 -44.42 -22.53 -16.10
CA ALA A 21 -43.06 -22.54 -15.56
C ALA A 21 -42.05 -21.91 -16.53
N GLY A 22 -42.18 -22.20 -17.84
CA GLY A 22 -41.37 -21.57 -18.89
C GLY A 22 -41.57 -20.06 -18.98
N LEU A 23 -42.82 -19.60 -18.91
CA LEU A 23 -43.15 -18.17 -18.90
C LEU A 23 -42.51 -17.47 -17.69
N GLY A 24 -42.63 -18.05 -16.50
CA GLY A 24 -42.01 -17.51 -15.29
C GLY A 24 -40.50 -17.37 -15.40
N LYS A 25 -39.82 -18.35 -16.02
CA LYS A 25 -38.37 -18.28 -16.27
C LYS A 25 -38.00 -17.15 -17.23
N VAL A 26 -38.73 -16.99 -18.33
CA VAL A 26 -38.49 -15.89 -19.30
C VAL A 26 -38.74 -14.53 -18.66
N MET A 27 -39.81 -14.39 -17.87
CA MET A 27 -40.07 -13.16 -17.11
C MET A 27 -38.93 -12.85 -16.13
N GLN A 28 -38.36 -13.86 -15.47
CA GLN A 28 -37.22 -13.67 -14.59
C GLN A 28 -35.96 -13.23 -15.36
N GLN A 29 -35.66 -13.86 -16.50
CA GLN A 29 -34.56 -13.45 -17.38
C GLN A 29 -34.75 -12.04 -17.93
N MET A 30 -35.99 -11.64 -18.22
CA MET A 30 -36.33 -10.29 -18.65
C MET A 30 -36.11 -9.26 -17.53
N ALA A 31 -36.43 -9.62 -16.29
CA ALA A 31 -36.23 -8.75 -15.13
C ALA A 31 -34.75 -8.58 -14.75
N THR A 32 -33.94 -9.63 -14.83
CA THR A 32 -32.51 -9.57 -14.50
C THR A 32 -31.64 -9.12 -15.67
N GLY A 33 -32.09 -9.33 -16.91
CA GLY A 33 -31.28 -9.16 -18.12
C GLY A 33 -30.27 -10.30 -18.36
N ASP A 34 -30.16 -11.23 -17.42
CA ASP A 34 -29.19 -12.32 -17.47
C ASP A 34 -29.81 -13.57 -18.12
N ARG A 35 -29.11 -14.12 -19.12
CA ARG A 35 -29.49 -15.39 -19.75
C ARG A 35 -29.45 -16.55 -18.75
N LEU A 36 -28.46 -16.57 -17.86
CA LEU A 36 -28.28 -17.60 -16.84
C LEU A 36 -28.71 -17.05 -15.47
N THR A 37 -29.81 -17.58 -14.93
CA THR A 37 -30.28 -17.22 -13.57
C THR A 37 -29.89 -18.26 -12.54
N LYS A 38 -29.67 -19.52 -12.95
CA LYS A 38 -29.29 -20.65 -12.11
C LYS A 38 -28.17 -21.45 -12.77
N LEU A 39 -27.25 -21.97 -11.95
CA LEU A 39 -26.17 -22.84 -12.45
C LEU A 39 -26.68 -24.15 -13.08
N SER A 40 -27.89 -24.58 -12.68
CA SER A 40 -28.54 -25.79 -13.20
C SER A 40 -29.01 -25.65 -14.66
N ASP A 41 -29.16 -24.43 -15.18
CA ASP A 41 -29.65 -24.21 -16.55
C ASP A 41 -28.57 -24.49 -17.62
N ASP A 42 -27.31 -24.21 -17.31
CA ASP A 42 -26.15 -24.55 -18.15
C ASP A 42 -24.88 -24.63 -17.27
N PRO A 43 -24.49 -25.84 -16.82
CA PRO A 43 -23.33 -25.99 -15.93
C PRO A 43 -22.01 -25.62 -16.62
N MET A 44 -21.89 -25.77 -17.94
CA MET A 44 -20.65 -25.46 -18.66
C MET A 44 -20.44 -23.95 -18.79
N ALA A 45 -21.48 -23.22 -19.20
CA ALA A 45 -21.42 -21.76 -19.25
C ALA A 45 -21.23 -21.15 -17.85
N SER A 46 -21.86 -21.73 -16.82
CA SER A 46 -21.73 -21.29 -15.43
C SER A 46 -20.30 -21.37 -14.90
N ILE A 47 -19.60 -22.46 -15.18
CA ILE A 47 -18.19 -22.62 -14.76
C ILE A 47 -17.31 -21.55 -15.42
N LYS A 48 -17.53 -21.29 -16.72
CA LYS A 48 -16.79 -20.24 -17.43
C LYS A 48 -17.05 -18.86 -16.84
N LEU A 49 -18.32 -18.54 -16.53
CA LEU A 49 -18.69 -17.29 -15.87
C LEU A 49 -17.99 -17.16 -14.49
N LEU A 50 -18.00 -18.22 -13.68
CA LEU A 50 -17.35 -18.23 -12.37
C LEU A 50 -15.84 -17.99 -12.47
N ASN A 51 -15.18 -18.57 -13.47
CA ASN A 51 -13.76 -18.34 -13.69
C ASN A 51 -13.49 -16.88 -14.07
N LEU A 52 -14.30 -16.31 -14.96
CA LEU A 52 -14.20 -14.88 -15.33
C LEU A 52 -14.44 -13.96 -14.13
N ASP A 53 -15.40 -14.28 -13.26
CA ASP A 53 -15.68 -13.51 -12.04
C ASP A 53 -14.51 -13.57 -11.05
N ARG A 54 -13.92 -14.76 -10.86
CA ARG A 54 -12.70 -14.94 -10.05
C ARG A 54 -11.52 -14.16 -10.60
N GLU A 55 -11.30 -14.22 -11.92
CA GLU A 55 -10.27 -13.44 -12.60
C GLU A 55 -10.53 -11.94 -12.42
N GLY A 56 -11.77 -11.48 -12.58
CA GLY A 56 -12.18 -10.10 -12.34
C GLY A 56 -11.92 -9.64 -10.90
N ALA A 57 -12.28 -10.46 -9.91
CA ALA A 57 -12.03 -10.19 -8.50
C ALA A 57 -10.52 -10.11 -8.19
N ALA A 58 -9.72 -11.00 -8.75
CA ALA A 58 -8.26 -10.98 -8.63
C ALA A 58 -7.65 -9.71 -9.24
N ILE A 59 -8.08 -9.34 -10.46
CA ILE A 59 -7.67 -8.10 -11.13
C ILE A 59 -8.03 -6.88 -10.27
N SER A 60 -9.25 -6.83 -9.74
CA SER A 60 -9.70 -5.76 -8.85
C SER A 60 -8.83 -5.64 -7.59
N GLN A 61 -8.42 -6.77 -7.00
CA GLN A 61 -7.48 -6.78 -5.89
C GLN A 61 -6.09 -6.29 -6.29
N TYR A 62 -5.58 -6.67 -7.46
CA TYR A 62 -4.30 -6.16 -7.96
C TYR A 62 -4.34 -4.64 -8.18
N GLN A 63 -5.42 -4.11 -8.73
CA GLN A 63 -5.61 -2.66 -8.89
C GLN A 63 -5.58 -1.94 -7.53
N ARG A 64 -6.29 -2.45 -6.52
CA ARG A 64 -6.24 -1.91 -5.15
C ARG A 64 -4.84 -1.96 -4.55
N ASN A 65 -4.12 -3.06 -4.75
CA ASN A 65 -2.75 -3.21 -4.27
C ASN A 65 -1.81 -2.20 -4.95
N ILE A 66 -1.91 -2.03 -6.27
CA ILE A 66 -1.13 -1.05 -7.03
C ILE A 66 -1.41 0.38 -6.52
N ALA A 67 -2.68 0.74 -6.31
CA ALA A 67 -3.05 2.05 -5.78
C ALA A 67 -2.44 2.29 -4.39
N ASN A 68 -2.46 1.29 -3.52
CA ASN A 68 -1.83 1.37 -2.19
C ASN A 68 -0.31 1.52 -2.26
N VAL A 69 0.35 0.79 -3.17
CA VAL A 69 1.79 0.91 -3.41
C VAL A 69 2.12 2.29 -3.94
N LYS A 70 1.37 2.81 -4.91
CA LYS A 70 1.58 4.16 -5.48
C LYS A 70 1.46 5.24 -4.42
N THR A 71 0.44 5.19 -3.55
CA THR A 71 0.28 6.12 -2.43
C THR A 71 1.45 6.04 -1.45
N THR A 72 1.91 4.81 -1.17
CA THR A 72 3.07 4.60 -0.29
C THR A 72 4.34 5.17 -0.92
N LEU A 73 4.58 4.92 -2.21
CA LEU A 73 5.76 5.42 -2.93
C LEU A 73 5.77 6.95 -3.00
N SER A 74 4.64 7.58 -3.34
CA SER A 74 4.53 9.04 -3.35
C SER A 74 4.80 9.65 -1.97
N SER A 75 4.32 9.02 -0.88
CA SER A 75 4.66 9.47 0.46
C SER A 75 6.15 9.32 0.80
N GLN A 76 6.80 8.28 0.26
CA GLN A 76 8.24 8.05 0.42
C GLN A 76 9.08 9.08 -0.36
N GLU A 77 8.68 9.44 -1.57
CA GLU A 77 9.33 10.50 -2.37
C GLU A 77 9.31 11.83 -1.62
N VAL A 78 8.15 12.25 -1.10
CA VAL A 78 8.04 13.47 -0.27
C VAL A 78 8.95 13.41 0.96
N HIS A 79 9.10 12.23 1.57
CA HIS A 79 10.02 12.04 2.69
C HIS A 79 11.49 12.18 2.28
N LEU A 80 11.89 11.62 1.14
CA LEU A 80 13.25 11.74 0.60
C LEU A 80 13.57 13.18 0.20
N ASP A 81 12.64 13.89 -0.44
CA ASP A 81 12.80 15.31 -0.79
C ASP A 81 13.02 16.16 0.46
N SER A 82 12.23 15.89 1.52
CA SER A 82 12.38 16.57 2.80
C SER A 82 13.71 16.26 3.51
N VAL A 83 14.31 15.09 3.29
CA VAL A 83 15.66 14.76 3.79
C VAL A 83 16.72 15.49 2.97
N ASN A 84 16.59 15.49 1.64
CA ASN A 84 17.47 16.18 0.72
C ASN A 84 17.56 17.69 1.07
N GLU A 85 16.42 18.31 1.33
CA GLU A 85 16.37 19.72 1.72
C GLU A 85 17.12 19.99 3.04
N SER A 86 16.94 19.13 4.06
CA SER A 86 17.68 19.26 5.32
C SER A 86 19.20 19.09 5.14
N LEU A 87 19.63 18.21 4.22
CA LEU A 87 21.05 18.05 3.90
C LEU A 87 21.64 19.26 3.16
N LYS A 88 20.86 19.90 2.27
CA LYS A 88 21.27 21.16 1.62
C LYS A 88 21.45 22.26 2.65
N SER A 89 20.48 22.47 3.56
CA SER A 89 20.60 23.48 4.61
C SER A 89 21.80 23.23 5.53
N MET A 90 22.09 21.96 5.88
CA MET A 90 23.32 21.63 6.62
C MET A 90 24.58 22.00 5.85
N ARG A 91 24.65 21.67 4.56
CA ARG A 91 25.80 21.98 3.71
C ARG A 91 26.03 23.49 3.62
N GLU A 92 24.95 24.26 3.48
CA GLU A 92 25.02 25.72 3.48
C GLU A 92 25.58 26.26 4.80
N LEU A 93 25.09 25.78 5.94
CA LEU A 93 25.61 26.19 7.26
C LEU A 93 27.09 25.83 7.45
N VAL A 94 27.53 24.67 6.98
CA VAL A 94 28.96 24.30 7.02
C VAL A 94 29.80 25.22 6.14
N LEU A 95 29.31 25.58 4.96
CA LEU A 95 30.00 26.52 4.07
C LEU A 95 30.11 27.92 4.68
N TRP A 96 29.04 28.39 5.34
CA TRP A 96 29.06 29.65 6.09
C TRP A 96 30.06 29.60 7.25
N GLY A 97 30.11 28.49 7.99
CA GLY A 97 31.06 28.30 9.09
C GLY A 97 32.52 28.15 8.66
N ALA A 98 32.78 27.79 7.40
CA ALA A 98 34.13 27.73 6.83
C ALA A 98 34.73 29.10 6.50
N ASN A 99 33.93 30.17 6.50
CA ASN A 99 34.43 31.53 6.30
C ASN A 99 35.19 32.02 7.54
N GLY A 100 36.44 32.48 7.35
CA GLY A 100 37.36 32.83 8.44
C GLY A 100 37.05 34.12 9.22
N SER A 101 36.00 34.88 8.83
CA SER A 101 35.65 36.18 9.42
C SER A 101 34.60 36.11 10.54
N LEU A 102 34.17 34.91 10.95
CA LEU A 102 33.12 34.72 11.95
C LEU A 102 33.64 34.83 13.39
N THR A 103 32.83 35.41 14.28
CA THR A 103 33.11 35.42 15.73
C THR A 103 32.83 34.05 16.37
N ASP A 104 33.43 33.76 17.52
CA ASP A 104 33.22 32.47 18.20
C ASP A 104 31.79 32.28 18.72
N GLU A 105 31.09 33.38 19.04
CA GLU A 105 29.68 33.34 19.43
C GLU A 105 28.76 32.98 18.25
N ASP A 106 29.04 33.53 17.06
CA ASP A 106 28.32 33.16 15.83
C ASP A 106 28.54 31.69 15.45
N ARG A 107 29.76 31.16 15.67
CA ARG A 107 30.07 29.74 15.46
C ARG A 107 29.28 28.82 16.39
N LEU A 108 29.13 29.20 17.66
CA LEU A 108 28.31 28.44 18.62
C LEU A 108 26.83 28.42 18.22
N GLY A 109 26.29 29.56 17.77
CA GLY A 109 24.93 29.65 17.22
C GLY A 109 24.72 28.75 15.99
N MET A 110 25.68 28.76 15.06
CA MET A 110 25.64 27.88 13.88
C MET A 110 25.73 26.39 14.27
N MET A 111 26.60 26.01 15.21
CA MET A 111 26.70 24.63 15.70
C MET A 111 25.39 24.14 16.32
N LEU A 112 24.67 25.00 17.06
CA LEU A 112 23.37 24.67 17.63
C LEU A 112 22.33 24.40 16.52
N SER A 113 22.27 25.28 15.51
CA SER A 113 21.37 25.10 14.37
C SER A 113 21.68 23.81 13.57
N LEU A 114 22.96 23.49 13.37
CA LEU A 114 23.39 22.29 12.66
C LEU A 114 23.04 21.01 13.42
N ARG A 115 23.17 21.00 14.75
CA ARG A 115 22.67 19.91 15.60
C ARG A 115 21.15 19.76 15.49
N ALA A 116 20.40 20.86 15.42
CA ALA A 116 18.95 20.81 15.26
C ALA A 116 18.55 20.17 13.93
N TYR A 117 19.18 20.57 12.82
CA TYR A 117 18.98 19.91 11.52
C TYR A 117 19.38 18.44 11.55
N ALA A 118 20.48 18.08 12.23
CA ALA A 118 20.95 16.69 12.32
C ALA A 118 19.93 15.80 13.06
N ASN A 119 19.37 16.33 14.14
CA ASN A 119 18.28 15.68 14.89
C ASN A 119 16.99 15.58 14.07
N LEU A 120 16.70 16.56 13.23
CA LEU A 120 15.51 16.55 12.38
C LEU A 120 15.65 15.54 11.23
N CYS A 121 16.82 15.47 10.61
CA CYS A 121 17.17 14.49 9.58
C CYS A 121 17.11 13.06 10.14
N SER A 122 17.71 12.80 11.31
CA SER A 122 17.66 11.49 11.95
C SER A 122 16.24 11.07 12.32
N ARG A 123 15.41 11.99 12.83
CA ARG A 123 13.98 11.73 13.08
C ARG A 123 13.20 11.42 11.80
N ARG A 124 13.48 12.12 10.71
CA ARG A 124 12.79 11.94 9.42
C ARG A 124 13.16 10.59 8.77
N LEU A 125 14.43 10.18 8.84
CA LEU A 125 14.88 8.85 8.47
C LEU A 125 14.26 7.74 9.34
N MET A 126 13.99 8.04 10.62
CA MET A 126 13.46 7.06 11.59
C MET A 126 11.93 7.05 11.68
N ARG A 127 11.22 7.88 10.93
CA ARG A 127 9.74 7.90 10.97
C ARG A 127 9.23 6.63 10.30
N LYS A 128 8.90 5.61 11.11
CA LYS A 128 8.27 4.38 10.62
C LYS A 128 7.03 4.75 9.79
N THR A 129 7.06 4.38 8.51
CA THR A 129 5.86 4.35 7.67
C THR A 129 4.79 3.51 8.38
N LYS A 130 3.52 3.92 8.28
CA LYS A 130 2.37 3.44 9.09
C LYS A 130 2.15 1.91 9.13
N LYS A 131 2.88 1.11 8.36
CA LYS A 131 2.93 -0.37 8.48
C LYS A 131 4.35 -0.78 8.83
N GLY A 132 4.64 -0.87 10.12
CA GLY A 132 5.99 -0.99 10.70
C GLY A 132 6.73 -2.31 10.47
N THR A 133 6.76 -2.87 9.26
CA THR A 133 7.24 -4.25 9.05
C THR A 133 8.50 -4.37 8.17
N ILE A 134 8.79 -3.46 7.25
CA ILE A 134 9.90 -3.67 6.29
C ILE A 134 11.18 -2.91 6.68
N CYS A 135 11.06 -1.65 7.13
CA CYS A 135 12.23 -0.80 7.32
C CYS A 135 13.02 -1.07 8.63
N SER A 136 12.40 -1.70 9.65
CA SER A 136 13.04 -1.88 10.97
C SER A 136 14.02 -3.06 11.07
N ARG A 137 14.09 -3.96 10.08
CA ARG A 137 14.97 -5.13 10.13
C ARG A 137 16.35 -4.88 9.50
N VAL A 138 16.43 -3.97 8.52
CA VAL A 138 17.68 -3.68 7.80
C VAL A 138 18.43 -2.48 8.39
N LEU A 139 17.73 -1.47 8.94
CA LEU A 139 18.36 -0.21 9.36
C LEU A 139 18.80 -0.17 10.84
N LYS A 140 18.26 -1.05 11.69
CA LYS A 140 18.65 -1.17 13.11
C LYS A 140 20.16 -1.44 13.32
N PRO A 141 20.82 -2.35 12.58
CA PRO A 141 22.24 -2.60 12.80
C PRO A 141 23.14 -1.43 12.36
N ILE A 142 22.74 -0.69 11.32
CA ILE A 142 23.54 0.42 10.77
C ILE A 142 23.54 1.64 11.71
N HIS A 143 22.39 1.93 12.35
CA HIS A 143 22.29 3.05 13.29
C HIS A 143 23.03 2.81 14.61
N GLN A 144 23.06 1.57 15.12
CA GLN A 144 23.87 1.25 16.31
C GLN A 144 25.37 1.39 16.04
N LEU A 145 25.85 1.00 14.85
CA LEU A 145 27.25 1.17 14.48
C LEU A 145 27.66 2.64 14.39
N PHE A 146 26.79 3.51 13.87
CA PHE A 146 27.09 4.94 13.72
C PHE A 146 27.12 5.67 15.06
N LEU A 147 26.16 5.39 15.96
CA LEU A 147 26.17 5.95 17.32
C LEU A 147 27.40 5.52 18.12
N MET A 148 27.82 4.25 17.99
CA MET A 148 28.98 3.75 18.71
C MET A 148 30.28 4.41 18.21
N ARG A 149 30.42 4.64 16.90
CA ARG A 149 31.62 5.33 16.34
C ARG A 149 31.66 6.82 16.68
N VAL A 150 30.53 7.52 16.68
CA VAL A 150 30.47 8.94 17.05
C VAL A 150 30.78 9.15 18.54
N VAL A 151 30.26 8.30 19.43
CA VAL A 151 30.56 8.39 20.88
C VAL A 151 32.03 8.11 21.16
N VAL A 152 32.64 7.10 20.52
CA VAL A 152 34.08 6.82 20.67
C VAL A 152 34.94 7.98 20.16
N SER A 153 34.56 8.63 19.05
CA SER A 153 35.31 9.78 18.53
C SER A 153 35.22 11.01 19.41
N ILE A 154 34.06 11.27 20.03
CA ILE A 154 33.88 12.39 20.98
C ILE A 154 34.67 12.13 22.26
N LEU A 155 34.72 10.88 22.74
CA LEU A 155 35.48 10.52 23.94
C LEU A 155 36.99 10.66 23.72
N LEU A 156 37.49 10.27 22.53
CA LEU A 156 38.90 10.41 22.16
C LEU A 156 39.35 11.88 22.07
N MET A 157 38.48 12.77 21.59
CA MET A 157 38.78 14.21 21.52
C MET A 157 38.80 14.84 22.91
N ALA A 158 37.97 14.37 23.86
CA ALA A 158 37.96 14.90 25.23
C ALA A 158 39.22 14.53 26.04
N THR A 159 39.81 13.35 25.80
CA THR A 159 41.04 12.91 26.50
C THR A 159 42.33 13.54 25.96
N ALA A 160 42.32 14.06 24.73
CA ALA A 160 43.48 14.73 24.13
C ALA A 160 43.71 16.15 24.67
N THR A 161 42.66 16.80 25.19
CA THR A 161 42.72 18.14 25.79
C THR A 161 43.16 18.18 27.26
N SER A 162 43.35 17.02 27.92
CA SER A 162 43.76 16.92 29.32
C SER A 162 45.23 16.54 29.54
N VAL A 163 46.04 16.50 28.47
CA VAL A 163 47.47 16.11 28.49
C VAL A 163 48.40 17.27 28.06
N LEU A 164 47.86 18.48 27.94
CA LEU A 164 48.60 19.75 27.83
C LEU A 164 48.11 20.71 28.92
#